data_AF-A0A0G0DP22-F1
#
_entry.id   AF-A0A0G0DP22-F1
#
_cell.length_a   1.000
_cell.length_b   1.000
_cell.length_c   1.000
_cell.angle_alpha   90.00
_cell.angle_beta   90.00
_cell.angle_gamma   90.00
#
_symmetry.space_group_name_H-M   'P 1'
#
loop_
_entity.id
_entity.type
_entity.pdbx_description
1 polymer ?
#
loop_
_entity_poly.entity_id
_entity_poly.type
_entity_poly.pdbx_seq_one_letter_code
_entity_poly.pdbx_strand_id
1 'polypeptide(L)'
;MDDMYTRKDINDFTTEFTITIPSKSFKQSYDLLLKDYSKDLDIKGFRKGKVPSNLVSDQVREMVKFETFEKLAPMYINTAISKEKLIPIAPPEYKEIPKILEDLDITFILTVTTMPKFKLGDMKKVKVKKEKVSVEEKEIDLMMEELKKSQKTKETEINDNWAKEIGKLIGGEKIDTLEKLREKIKASLMMQKEHSQLHQLQDEALKLAIEVSKIDIPQPAIDFEAREREKYFNEDMKSKGISIDDFLKANNITIEKMRELWLQDSKEAIQTDVFLNLYADTKDVKISDEELEQKIEDVKKNQPDADPSIFSNIEWREYVKGVEKKEKAFRMFIEQVLGKDFLDNHN
;
A
#
# COMPACT_ATOMS: atom_id res chain seq x y z
N MET A 1 16.78 -27.33 -23.20
CA MET A 1 16.08 -26.42 -22.26
C MET A 1 15.92 -25.01 -22.83
N ASP A 2 16.31 -24.76 -24.09
CA ASP A 2 16.24 -23.42 -24.71
C ASP A 2 14.87 -23.07 -25.32
N ASP A 3 13.98 -24.04 -25.55
CA ASP A 3 12.66 -23.78 -26.17
C ASP A 3 11.51 -23.68 -25.14
N MET A 4 11.81 -23.38 -23.88
CA MET A 4 10.81 -23.37 -22.81
C MET A 4 9.87 -22.16 -22.86
N TYR A 5 10.32 -21.05 -23.45
CA TYR A 5 9.49 -19.87 -23.65
C TYR A 5 9.97 -19.03 -24.83
N THR A 6 9.05 -18.24 -25.39
CA THR A 6 9.37 -17.09 -26.22
C THR A 6 8.82 -15.82 -25.58
N ARG A 7 9.49 -14.68 -25.77
CA ARG A 7 9.02 -13.38 -25.28
C ARG A 7 8.79 -12.37 -26.40
N LYS A 8 7.87 -11.45 -26.15
CA LYS A 8 7.58 -10.30 -27.01
C LYS A 8 7.26 -9.07 -26.16
N ASP A 9 7.98 -7.99 -26.37
CA ASP A 9 7.69 -6.72 -25.69
C ASP A 9 6.48 -6.05 -26.34
N ILE A 10 5.47 -5.73 -25.53
CA ILE A 10 4.24 -5.08 -26.00
C ILE A 10 4.38 -3.56 -25.87
N ASN A 11 4.96 -3.12 -24.76
CA ASN A 11 5.30 -1.72 -24.48
C ASN A 11 6.46 -1.70 -23.45
N ASP A 12 6.82 -0.52 -22.95
CA ASP A 12 7.96 -0.32 -22.04
C ASP A 12 7.84 -1.03 -20.68
N PHE A 13 6.66 -1.53 -20.32
CA PHE A 13 6.39 -2.15 -19.03
C PHE A 13 5.65 -3.48 -19.10
N THR A 14 5.12 -3.88 -20.25
CA THR A 14 4.40 -5.14 -20.47
C THR A 14 5.16 -6.04 -21.44
N THR A 15 5.56 -7.21 -20.95
CA THR A 15 6.17 -8.27 -21.76
C THR A 15 5.21 -9.46 -21.85
N GLU A 16 4.97 -9.93 -23.06
CA GLU A 16 4.23 -11.16 -23.32
C GLU A 16 5.17 -12.35 -23.34
N PHE A 17 4.80 -13.41 -22.64
CA PHE A 17 5.49 -14.69 -22.65
C PHE A 17 4.59 -15.77 -23.22
N THR A 18 5.11 -16.53 -24.16
CA THR A 18 4.56 -17.83 -24.56
C THR A 18 5.38 -18.90 -23.86
N ILE A 19 4.78 -19.61 -22.91
CA ILE A 19 5.44 -20.67 -22.15
C ILE A 19 5.03 -22.02 -22.70
N THR A 20 5.99 -22.94 -22.83
CA THR A 20 5.76 -24.31 -23.26
C THR A 20 6.19 -25.29 -22.15
N ILE A 21 5.24 -26.09 -21.68
CA ILE A 21 5.47 -27.23 -20.78
C ILE A 21 5.56 -28.49 -21.65
N PRO A 22 6.73 -29.16 -21.69
CA PRO A 22 6.88 -30.40 -22.44
C PRO A 22 5.92 -31.48 -21.96
N SER A 23 5.28 -32.19 -22.90
CA SER A 23 4.30 -33.26 -22.63
C SER A 23 4.85 -34.33 -21.70
N LYS A 24 6.13 -34.71 -21.89
CA LYS A 24 6.83 -35.68 -21.05
C LYS A 24 6.90 -35.22 -19.58
N SER A 25 7.24 -33.96 -19.33
CA SER A 25 7.32 -33.40 -17.98
C SER A 25 5.94 -33.30 -17.34
N PHE A 26 4.93 -32.87 -18.11
CA PHE A 26 3.55 -32.83 -17.64
C PHE A 26 3.03 -34.21 -17.27
N LYS A 27 3.22 -35.21 -18.14
CA LYS A 27 2.78 -36.60 -17.93
C LYS A 27 3.38 -37.21 -16.67
N GLN A 28 4.67 -36.97 -16.42
CA GLN A 28 5.33 -37.43 -15.19
C GLN A 28 4.67 -36.87 -13.93
N SER A 29 4.39 -35.57 -13.89
CA SER A 29 3.70 -34.95 -12.74
C SER A 29 2.25 -35.38 -12.62
N TYR A 30 1.56 -35.53 -13.75
CA TYR A 30 0.18 -36.02 -13.81
C TYR A 30 0.07 -37.43 -13.24
N ASP A 31 0.93 -38.36 -13.66
CA ASP A 31 0.93 -39.75 -13.19
C ASP A 31 1.19 -39.84 -11.68
N LEU A 32 2.05 -38.97 -11.14
CA LEU A 32 2.32 -38.88 -9.71
C LEU A 32 1.08 -38.39 -8.93
N LEU A 33 0.46 -37.29 -9.38
CA LEU A 33 -0.74 -36.75 -8.73
C LEU A 33 -1.92 -37.71 -8.84
N LEU A 34 -2.14 -38.33 -10.00
CA LEU A 34 -3.19 -39.32 -10.19
C LEU A 34 -3.01 -40.53 -9.28
N LYS A 35 -1.76 -40.97 -9.09
CA LYS A 35 -1.43 -42.04 -8.14
C LYS A 35 -1.74 -41.65 -6.71
N ASP A 36 -1.44 -40.42 -6.30
CA ASP A 36 -1.76 -39.94 -4.95
C ASP A 36 -3.27 -39.84 -4.73
N TYR A 37 -4.01 -39.24 -5.66
CA TYR A 37 -5.48 -39.21 -5.62
C TYR A 37 -6.09 -40.62 -5.55
N SER A 38 -5.58 -41.58 -6.34
CA SER A 38 -6.07 -42.96 -6.34
C SER A 38 -5.89 -43.68 -4.99
N LYS A 39 -4.99 -43.20 -4.11
CA LYS A 39 -4.81 -43.79 -2.78
C LYS A 39 -5.97 -43.46 -1.84
N ASP A 40 -6.57 -42.29 -2.01
CA ASP A 40 -7.60 -41.75 -1.13
C ASP A 40 -9.03 -42.05 -1.59
N LEU A 41 -9.21 -42.48 -2.84
CA LEU A 41 -10.51 -42.88 -3.38
C LEU A 41 -11.03 -44.17 -2.74
N ASP A 42 -12.28 -44.11 -2.25
CA ASP A 42 -13.06 -45.27 -1.83
C ASP A 42 -14.02 -45.68 -2.96
N ILE A 43 -13.64 -46.71 -3.71
CA ILE A 43 -14.45 -47.25 -4.81
C ILE A 43 -14.98 -48.62 -4.40
N LYS A 44 -16.30 -48.80 -4.52
CA LYS A 44 -17.00 -50.06 -4.20
C LYS A 44 -16.34 -51.24 -4.93
N GLY A 45 -15.77 -52.19 -4.18
CA GLY A 45 -15.08 -53.37 -4.70
C GLY A 45 -13.55 -53.30 -4.66
N PHE A 46 -12.96 -52.15 -4.32
CA PHE A 46 -11.52 -51.97 -4.15
C PHE A 46 -11.20 -51.55 -2.71
N ARG A 47 -10.13 -52.11 -2.15
CA ARG A 47 -9.62 -51.65 -0.85
C ARG A 47 -8.98 -50.27 -1.04
N LYS A 48 -9.29 -49.32 -0.14
CA LYS A 48 -8.65 -47.98 -0.09
C LYS A 48 -7.14 -48.10 -0.31
N GLY A 49 -6.59 -47.34 -1.26
CA GLY A 49 -5.17 -47.44 -1.63
C GLY A 49 -4.82 -48.39 -2.78
N LYS A 50 -5.78 -49.17 -3.30
CA LYS A 50 -5.55 -50.20 -4.34
C LYS A 50 -6.40 -50.00 -5.60
N VAL A 51 -6.98 -48.82 -5.78
CA VAL A 51 -7.71 -48.46 -7.00
C VAL A 51 -6.70 -48.29 -8.14
N PRO A 52 -6.78 -49.09 -9.22
CA PRO A 52 -5.96 -48.90 -10.41
C PRO A 52 -6.23 -47.53 -11.06
N SER A 53 -5.18 -46.84 -11.47
CA SER A 53 -5.27 -45.48 -12.07
C SER A 53 -6.11 -45.42 -13.34
N ASN A 54 -6.36 -46.54 -14.03
CA ASN A 54 -7.24 -46.66 -15.21
C ASN A 54 -8.75 -46.75 -14.85
N LEU A 55 -9.10 -47.03 -13.59
CA LEU A 55 -10.50 -47.09 -13.11
C LEU A 55 -10.97 -45.80 -12.43
N VAL A 56 -10.11 -44.79 -12.37
CA VAL A 56 -10.45 -43.43 -11.93
C VAL A 56 -11.39 -42.78 -12.96
N SER A 57 -12.48 -42.17 -12.48
CA SER A 57 -13.47 -41.50 -13.33
C SER A 57 -12.88 -40.35 -14.13
N ASP A 58 -13.45 -40.07 -15.31
CA ASP A 58 -12.97 -39.00 -16.19
C ASP A 58 -13.03 -37.61 -15.54
N GLN A 59 -14.03 -37.36 -14.68
CA GLN A 59 -14.12 -36.11 -13.91
C GLN A 59 -12.90 -35.90 -13.00
N VAL A 60 -12.46 -36.96 -12.32
CA VAL A 60 -11.27 -36.90 -11.47
C VAL A 60 -10.01 -36.78 -12.33
N ARG A 61 -9.94 -37.43 -13.49
CA ARG A 61 -8.80 -37.28 -14.41
C ARG A 61 -8.66 -35.84 -14.88
N GLU A 62 -9.74 -35.19 -15.29
CA GLU A 62 -9.75 -33.79 -15.73
C GLU A 62 -9.38 -32.84 -14.58
N MET A 63 -9.90 -33.08 -13.37
CA MET A 63 -9.49 -32.32 -12.18
C MET A 63 -7.99 -32.44 -11.93
N VAL A 64 -7.44 -33.67 -11.94
CA VAL A 64 -6.01 -33.92 -11.74
C VAL A 64 -5.18 -33.30 -12.87
N LYS A 65 -5.65 -33.30 -14.12
CA LYS A 65 -4.98 -32.60 -15.24
C LYS A 65 -4.86 -31.10 -14.94
N PHE A 66 -5.94 -30.46 -14.52
CA PHE A 66 -5.94 -29.03 -14.19
C PHE A 66 -5.02 -28.72 -13.01
N GLU A 67 -5.10 -29.49 -11.93
CA GLU A 67 -4.22 -29.32 -10.76
C GLU A 67 -2.74 -29.56 -11.10
N THR A 68 -2.44 -30.51 -11.99
CA THR A 68 -1.08 -30.72 -12.51
C THR A 68 -0.57 -29.48 -13.21
N PHE A 69 -1.42 -28.84 -14.03
CA PHE A 69 -1.09 -27.59 -14.69
C PHE A 69 -0.87 -26.45 -13.68
N GLU A 70 -1.77 -26.27 -12.71
CA GLU A 70 -1.65 -25.24 -11.66
C GLU A 70 -0.37 -25.38 -10.83
N LYS A 71 0.12 -26.61 -10.63
CA LYS A 71 1.39 -26.85 -9.94
C LYS A 71 2.62 -26.58 -10.81
N LEU A 72 2.57 -26.94 -12.09
CA LEU A 72 3.70 -26.80 -13.00
C LEU A 72 3.85 -25.39 -13.58
N ALA A 73 2.76 -24.74 -13.97
CA ALA A 73 2.79 -23.44 -14.62
C ALA A 73 3.59 -22.38 -13.82
N PRO A 74 3.39 -22.21 -12.50
CA PRO A 74 4.17 -21.25 -11.70
C PRO A 74 5.68 -21.50 -11.76
N MET A 75 6.12 -22.76 -11.75
CA MET A 75 7.54 -23.10 -11.86
C MET A 75 8.11 -22.64 -13.21
N TYR A 76 7.37 -22.87 -14.30
CA TYR A 76 7.80 -22.49 -15.64
C TYR A 76 7.80 -20.96 -15.83
N ILE A 77 6.75 -20.31 -15.35
CA ILE A 77 6.61 -18.84 -15.35
C ILE A 77 7.77 -18.21 -14.57
N ASN A 78 7.99 -18.63 -13.32
CA ASN A 78 9.04 -18.07 -12.45
C ASN A 78 10.43 -18.28 -13.04
N THR A 79 10.67 -19.43 -13.67
CA THR A 79 11.95 -19.70 -14.35
C THR A 79 12.16 -18.75 -15.54
N ALA A 80 11.13 -18.51 -16.36
CA ALA A 80 11.22 -17.58 -17.49
C ALA A 80 11.44 -16.14 -17.02
N ILE A 81 10.64 -15.67 -16.05
CA ILE A 81 10.76 -14.33 -15.44
C ILE A 81 12.15 -14.13 -14.82
N SER A 82 12.66 -15.13 -14.09
CA SER A 82 13.98 -15.07 -13.43
C SER A 82 15.12 -15.04 -14.44
N LYS A 83 15.04 -15.81 -15.54
CA LYS A 83 16.04 -15.78 -16.62
C LYS A 83 16.12 -14.40 -17.27
N GLU A 84 14.98 -13.74 -17.46
CA GLU A 84 14.89 -12.37 -17.98
C GLU A 84 15.18 -11.29 -16.92
N LYS A 85 15.38 -11.68 -15.65
CA LYS A 85 15.60 -10.79 -14.50
C LYS A 85 14.49 -9.73 -14.36
N LEU A 86 13.27 -10.10 -14.71
CA LEU A 86 12.11 -9.23 -14.55
C LEU A 86 11.62 -9.30 -13.12
N ILE A 87 11.20 -8.15 -12.58
CA ILE A 87 10.55 -8.03 -11.29
C ILE A 87 9.10 -7.61 -11.56
N PRO A 88 8.15 -8.56 -11.56
CA PRO A 88 6.75 -8.24 -11.79
C PRO A 88 6.22 -7.33 -10.68
N ILE A 89 5.41 -6.35 -11.06
CA ILE A 89 4.73 -5.43 -10.12
C ILE A 89 3.26 -5.78 -9.91
N ALA A 90 2.78 -6.80 -10.61
CA ALA A 90 1.48 -7.42 -10.47
C ALA A 90 1.60 -8.91 -10.82
N PRO A 91 0.68 -9.77 -10.35
CA PRO A 91 0.59 -11.15 -10.78
C PRO A 91 0.51 -11.25 -12.31
N PRO A 92 1.19 -12.21 -12.95
CA PRO A 92 1.08 -12.40 -14.39
C PRO A 92 -0.36 -12.74 -14.83
N GLU A 93 -0.80 -12.15 -15.93
CA GLU A 93 -2.15 -12.32 -16.45
C GLU A 93 -2.16 -13.27 -17.64
N TYR A 94 -2.93 -14.35 -17.54
CA TYR A 94 -3.15 -15.28 -18.64
C TYR A 94 -4.05 -14.63 -19.69
N LYS A 95 -3.67 -14.71 -20.97
CA LYS A 95 -4.53 -14.23 -22.07
C LYS A 95 -5.74 -15.11 -22.29
N GLU A 96 -5.56 -16.41 -22.10
CA GLU A 96 -6.59 -17.43 -22.26
C GLU A 96 -6.29 -18.63 -21.38
N ILE A 97 -7.34 -19.39 -21.06
CA ILE A 97 -7.20 -20.65 -20.36
C ILE A 97 -6.57 -21.65 -21.33
N PRO A 98 -5.42 -22.27 -21.00
CA PRO A 98 -4.78 -23.20 -21.90
C PRO A 98 -5.61 -24.46 -22.10
N LYS A 99 -5.63 -24.93 -23.35
CA LYS A 99 -6.17 -26.24 -23.67
C LYS A 99 -5.11 -27.30 -23.38
N ILE A 100 -5.40 -28.18 -22.44
CA ILE A 100 -4.53 -29.31 -22.09
C ILE A 100 -4.96 -30.50 -22.94
N LEU A 101 -4.17 -30.80 -23.98
CA LEU A 101 -4.38 -31.95 -24.86
C LEU A 101 -3.46 -33.11 -24.47
N GLU A 102 -3.94 -34.34 -24.63
CA GLU A 102 -3.16 -35.53 -24.28
C GLU A 102 -1.96 -35.71 -25.19
N ASP A 103 -0.83 -36.11 -24.57
CA ASP A 103 0.46 -36.40 -25.22
C ASP A 103 1.04 -35.25 -26.09
N LEU A 104 0.50 -34.03 -25.96
CA LEU A 104 1.00 -32.82 -26.61
C LEU A 104 1.61 -31.84 -25.60
N ASP A 105 2.53 -31.01 -26.07
CA ASP A 105 3.10 -29.94 -25.26
C ASP A 105 2.02 -28.90 -24.94
N ILE A 106 2.01 -28.43 -23.69
CA ILE A 106 1.06 -27.43 -23.24
C ILE A 106 1.69 -26.06 -23.46
N THR A 107 1.07 -25.26 -24.33
CA THR A 107 1.49 -23.88 -24.57
C THR A 107 0.45 -22.91 -24.05
N PHE A 108 0.89 -21.87 -23.35
CA PHE A 108 0.02 -20.82 -22.84
C PHE A 108 0.70 -19.46 -22.92
N ILE A 109 -0.12 -18.42 -23.07
CA ILE A 109 0.34 -17.04 -23.21
C ILE A 109 -0.07 -16.25 -21.97
N LEU A 110 0.90 -15.55 -21.39
CA LEU A 110 0.68 -14.63 -20.28
C LEU A 110 1.37 -13.30 -20.53
N THR A 111 0.95 -12.28 -19.82
CA THR A 111 1.61 -10.98 -19.79
C THR A 111 2.19 -10.73 -18.40
N VAL A 112 3.39 -10.16 -18.38
CA VAL A 112 4.10 -9.76 -17.18
C VAL A 112 4.27 -8.26 -17.24
N THR A 113 3.77 -7.58 -16.22
CA THR A 113 3.92 -6.13 -16.06
C THR A 113 5.04 -5.83 -15.07
N THR A 114 5.95 -4.95 -15.46
CA THR A 114 7.13 -4.53 -14.67
C THR A 114 7.13 -3.02 -14.49
N MET A 115 7.86 -2.51 -13.49
CA MET A 115 7.93 -1.07 -13.26
C MET A 115 8.67 -0.37 -14.42
N PRO A 116 8.06 0.64 -15.08
CA PRO A 116 8.77 1.45 -16.05
C PRO A 116 9.97 2.16 -15.41
N LYS A 117 10.98 2.48 -16.23
CA LYS A 117 12.11 3.30 -15.77
C LYS A 117 11.77 4.78 -15.92
N PHE A 118 11.60 5.46 -14.79
CA PHE A 118 11.35 6.90 -14.76
C PHE A 118 12.64 7.72 -14.61
N LYS A 119 12.56 9.00 -14.95
CA LYS A 119 13.64 9.98 -14.75
C LYS A 119 13.10 11.14 -13.92
N LEU A 120 13.90 11.60 -12.94
CA LEU A 120 13.49 12.71 -12.10
C LEU A 120 13.33 13.98 -12.97
N GLY A 121 12.17 14.61 -12.86
CA GLY A 121 11.92 15.88 -13.54
C GLY A 121 12.68 17.05 -12.91
N ASP A 122 12.58 18.24 -13.53
CA ASP A 122 13.20 19.45 -12.98
C ASP A 122 12.37 20.02 -11.83
N MET A 123 12.83 19.78 -10.60
CA MET A 123 12.17 20.26 -9.38
C MET A 123 12.01 21.78 -9.32
N LYS A 124 12.76 22.57 -10.10
CA LYS A 124 12.56 24.03 -10.20
C LYS A 124 11.24 24.43 -10.85
N LYS A 125 10.59 23.50 -11.57
CA LYS A 125 9.27 23.69 -12.18
C LYS A 125 8.13 23.45 -11.20
N VAL A 126 8.40 22.84 -10.06
CA VAL A 126 7.42 22.64 -8.99
C VAL A 126 7.21 23.97 -8.29
N LYS A 127 6.05 24.60 -8.51
CA LYS A 127 5.68 25.89 -7.94
C LYS A 127 4.37 25.76 -7.19
N VAL A 128 4.47 25.72 -5.87
CA VAL A 128 3.32 25.65 -4.97
C VAL A 128 2.95 27.07 -4.52
N LYS A 129 1.66 27.42 -4.55
CA LYS A 129 1.19 28.74 -4.14
C LYS A 129 1.00 28.79 -2.63
N LYS A 130 1.83 29.58 -1.95
CA LYS A 130 1.73 29.80 -0.50
C LYS A 130 0.72 30.90 -0.20
N GLU A 131 -0.33 30.59 0.54
CA GLU A 131 -1.28 31.59 1.03
C GLU A 131 -0.96 31.95 2.48
N LYS A 132 -1.18 33.19 2.88
CA LYS A 132 -0.95 33.59 4.27
C LYS A 132 -2.07 33.02 5.15
N VAL A 133 -1.71 32.24 6.16
CA VAL A 133 -2.68 31.80 7.17
C VAL A 133 -3.13 32.99 8.03
N SER A 134 -4.43 33.08 8.26
CA SER A 134 -5.01 34.04 9.21
C SER A 134 -6.22 33.45 9.91
N VAL A 135 -6.47 33.92 11.14
CA VAL A 135 -7.68 33.64 11.91
C VAL A 135 -8.53 34.91 11.96
N GLU A 136 -9.77 34.81 11.50
CA GLU A 136 -10.74 35.90 11.57
C GLU A 136 -11.42 35.94 12.94
N GLU A 137 -11.83 37.13 13.39
CA GLU A 137 -12.51 37.30 14.69
C GLU A 137 -13.77 36.44 14.80
N LYS A 138 -14.51 36.29 13.69
CA LYS A 138 -15.70 35.45 13.61
C LYS A 138 -15.41 33.99 13.95
N GLU A 139 -14.23 33.48 13.60
CA GLU A 139 -13.83 32.10 13.91
C GLU A 139 -13.54 31.92 15.39
N ILE A 140 -12.97 32.95 16.03
CA ILE A 140 -12.72 32.98 17.47
C ILE A 140 -14.06 33.00 18.22
N ASP A 141 -14.98 33.87 17.81
CA ASP A 141 -16.31 33.97 18.42
C ASP A 141 -17.11 32.67 18.26
N LEU A 142 -17.05 32.02 17.09
CA LEU A 142 -17.67 30.71 16.87
C LEU A 142 -17.11 29.64 17.81
N MET A 143 -15.78 29.56 17.95
CA MET A 143 -15.14 28.60 18.85
C MET A 143 -15.49 28.86 20.32
N MET A 144 -15.62 30.12 20.72
CA MET A 144 -16.07 30.50 22.07
C MET A 144 -17.50 30.03 22.35
N GLU A 145 -18.41 30.20 21.40
CA GLU A 145 -19.79 29.70 21.49
C GLU A 145 -19.86 28.17 21.52
N GLU A 146 -19.02 27.48 20.74
CA GLU A 146 -18.92 26.02 20.75
C GLU A 146 -18.42 25.51 22.10
N LEU A 147 -17.35 26.11 22.65
CA LEU A 147 -16.84 25.79 23.98
C LEU A 147 -17.90 25.98 25.07
N LYS A 148 -18.72 27.03 24.96
CA LYS A 148 -19.81 27.29 25.92
C LYS A 148 -20.88 26.19 25.86
N LYS A 149 -21.19 25.70 24.66
CA LYS A 149 -22.17 24.61 24.47
C LYS A 149 -21.62 23.25 24.89
N SER A 150 -20.33 23.00 24.68
CA SER A 150 -19.72 21.69 24.93
C SER A 150 -19.27 21.51 26.39
N GLN A 151 -18.91 22.59 27.09
CA GLN A 151 -18.40 22.53 28.46
C GLN A 151 -19.46 22.85 29.50
N LYS A 152 -19.48 22.08 30.59
CA LYS A 152 -20.37 22.34 31.73
C LYS A 152 -19.71 23.35 32.68
N THR A 153 -20.06 24.62 32.51
CA THR A 153 -19.66 25.73 33.40
C THR A 153 -20.83 26.16 34.30
N LYS A 154 -20.55 26.79 35.44
CA LYS A 154 -21.57 27.40 36.31
C LYS A 154 -22.08 28.72 35.74
N GLU A 155 -21.24 29.39 34.97
CA GLU A 155 -21.56 30.67 34.32
C GLU A 155 -22.45 30.44 33.08
N THR A 156 -23.50 31.24 32.95
CA THR A 156 -24.49 31.18 31.85
C THR A 156 -24.15 32.08 30.68
N GLU A 157 -23.24 33.03 30.87
CA GLU A 157 -22.82 34.03 29.89
C GLU A 157 -21.32 33.94 29.62
N ILE A 158 -20.90 34.35 28.42
CA ILE A 158 -19.48 34.41 28.08
C ILE A 158 -18.90 35.69 28.70
N ASN A 159 -18.19 35.54 29.81
CA ASN A 159 -17.57 36.62 30.58
C ASN A 159 -16.22 36.16 31.17
N ASP A 160 -15.54 37.02 31.93
CA ASP A 160 -14.25 36.67 32.55
C ASP A 160 -14.33 35.51 33.55
N ASN A 161 -15.45 35.34 34.25
CA ASN A 161 -15.63 34.23 35.18
C ASN A 161 -15.80 32.91 34.43
N TRP A 162 -16.54 32.92 33.33
CA TRP A 162 -16.65 31.76 32.43
C TRP A 162 -15.29 31.41 31.84
N ALA A 163 -14.51 32.41 31.40
CA ALA A 163 -13.16 32.21 30.89
C ALA A 163 -12.21 31.57 31.94
N LYS A 164 -12.34 31.93 33.22
CA LYS A 164 -11.61 31.28 34.33
C LYS A 164 -12.01 29.83 34.52
N GLU A 165 -13.30 29.50 34.42
CA GLU A 165 -13.77 28.13 34.56
C GLU A 165 -13.26 27.26 33.41
N ILE A 166 -13.37 27.76 32.18
CA ILE A 166 -12.80 27.11 30.99
C ILE A 166 -11.29 26.94 31.17
N GLY A 167 -10.56 28.00 31.54
CA GLY A 167 -9.11 27.95 31.76
C GLY A 167 -8.66 26.87 32.74
N LYS A 168 -9.45 26.58 33.79
CA LYS A 168 -9.19 25.47 34.73
C LYS A 168 -9.43 24.10 34.09
N LEU A 169 -10.37 23.98 33.15
CA LEU A 169 -10.69 22.72 32.47
C LEU A 169 -9.67 22.35 31.40
N ILE A 170 -9.19 23.32 30.61
CA ILE A 170 -8.25 23.08 29.50
C ILE A 170 -6.77 23.04 29.91
N GLY A 171 -6.46 23.12 31.21
CA GLY A 171 -5.13 22.78 31.74
C GLY A 171 -3.99 23.54 31.05
N GLY A 172 -3.96 24.86 31.21
CA GLY A 172 -2.88 25.73 30.74
C GLY A 172 -2.63 26.87 31.74
N GLU A 173 -1.76 27.82 31.38
CA GLU A 173 -1.49 29.05 32.15
C GLU A 173 -2.75 29.69 32.75
N LYS A 174 -2.60 30.54 33.78
CA LYS A 174 -3.73 31.27 34.40
C LYS A 174 -4.47 32.14 33.36
N ILE A 175 -5.50 31.56 32.74
CA ILE A 175 -6.52 32.28 31.99
C ILE A 175 -7.48 32.87 33.03
N ASP A 176 -7.33 34.16 33.28
CA ASP A 176 -8.12 34.93 34.24
C ASP A 176 -9.04 35.96 33.60
N THR A 177 -8.94 36.17 32.28
CA THR A 177 -9.78 37.09 31.50
C THR A 177 -10.23 36.48 30.17
N LEU A 178 -11.31 37.01 29.63
CA LEU A 178 -11.86 36.66 28.32
C LEU A 178 -10.88 36.98 27.18
N GLU A 179 -10.12 38.06 27.30
CA GLU A 179 -9.06 38.43 26.35
C GLU A 179 -7.98 37.34 26.26
N LYS A 180 -7.48 36.84 27.40
CA LYS A 180 -6.49 35.76 27.40
C LYS A 180 -7.04 34.46 26.81
N LEU A 181 -8.32 34.16 27.05
CA LEU A 181 -8.97 33.00 26.44
C LEU A 181 -9.07 33.16 24.92
N ARG A 182 -9.45 34.34 24.44
CA ARG A 182 -9.49 34.66 23.00
C ARG A 182 -8.12 34.54 22.36
N GLU A 183 -7.07 35.06 22.98
CA GLU A 183 -5.69 34.91 22.48
C GLU A 183 -5.27 33.44 22.39
N LYS A 184 -5.61 32.63 23.41
CA LYS A 184 -5.31 31.20 23.39
C LYS A 184 -6.05 30.45 22.29
N ILE A 185 -7.34 30.74 22.10
CA ILE A 185 -8.16 30.16 21.02
C ILE A 185 -7.58 30.57 19.66
N LYS A 186 -7.27 31.85 19.48
CA LYS A 186 -6.64 32.36 18.26
C LYS A 186 -5.33 31.63 17.97
N ALA A 187 -4.47 31.46 18.97
CA ALA A 187 -3.21 30.73 18.81
C ALA A 187 -3.44 29.26 18.43
N SER A 188 -4.41 28.59 19.05
CA SER A 188 -4.77 27.20 18.72
C SER A 188 -5.35 27.06 17.30
N LEU A 189 -6.25 27.96 16.90
CA LEU A 189 -6.82 27.98 15.55
C LEU A 189 -5.74 28.30 14.51
N MET A 190 -4.84 29.23 14.80
CA MET A 190 -3.70 29.55 13.94
C MET A 190 -2.81 28.32 13.75
N MET A 191 -2.43 27.65 14.83
CA MET A 191 -1.62 26.44 14.79
C MET A 191 -2.30 25.31 13.99
N GLN A 192 -3.60 25.10 14.19
CA GLN A 192 -4.37 24.10 13.43
C GLN A 192 -4.40 24.43 11.93
N LYS A 193 -4.62 25.69 11.57
CA LYS A 193 -4.61 26.13 10.17
C LYS A 193 -3.23 26.06 9.55
N GLU A 194 -2.18 26.44 10.28
CA GLU A 194 -0.78 26.33 9.83
C GLU A 194 -0.42 24.86 9.56
N HIS A 195 -0.77 23.96 10.47
CA HIS A 195 -0.55 22.52 10.27
C HIS A 195 -1.36 21.96 9.09
N SER A 196 -2.64 22.34 8.96
CA SER A 196 -3.44 21.91 7.81
C SER A 196 -2.90 22.45 6.48
N GLN A 197 -2.45 23.70 6.44
CA GLN A 197 -1.87 24.29 5.24
C GLN A 197 -0.53 23.64 4.92
N LEU A 198 0.28 23.33 5.93
CA LEU A 198 1.55 22.65 5.74
C LEU A 198 1.37 21.33 4.99
N HIS A 199 0.47 20.47 5.46
CA HIS A 199 0.16 19.19 4.79
C HIS A 199 -0.34 19.40 3.37
N GLN A 200 -1.26 20.35 3.17
CA GLN A 200 -1.77 20.68 1.83
C GLN A 200 -0.66 21.13 0.86
N LEU A 201 0.27 21.95 1.32
CA LEU A 201 1.39 22.43 0.51
C LEU A 201 2.38 21.30 0.20
N GLN A 202 2.63 20.40 1.16
CA GLN A 202 3.48 19.22 0.95
C GLN A 202 2.86 18.25 -0.06
N ASP A 203 1.56 17.99 0.04
CA ASP A 203 0.81 17.15 -0.90
C ASP A 203 0.80 17.76 -2.31
N GLU A 204 0.53 19.08 -2.41
CA GLU A 204 0.57 19.79 -3.69
C GLU A 204 1.97 19.76 -4.31
N ALA A 205 3.03 19.92 -3.49
CA ALA A 205 4.41 19.81 -3.95
C ALA A 205 4.67 18.42 -4.54
N LEU A 206 4.32 17.35 -3.82
CA LEU A 206 4.50 15.97 -4.28
C LEU A 206 3.76 15.72 -5.59
N LYS A 207 2.48 16.11 -5.67
CA LYS A 207 1.67 15.95 -6.87
C LYS A 207 2.30 16.62 -8.09
N LEU A 208 2.69 17.88 -7.94
CA LEU A 208 3.36 18.63 -9.03
C LEU A 208 4.72 18.00 -9.40
N ALA A 209 5.46 17.46 -8.43
CA ALA A 209 6.75 16.82 -8.69
C ALA A 209 6.61 15.48 -9.44
N ILE A 210 5.57 14.70 -9.11
CA ILE A 210 5.17 13.48 -9.83
C ILE A 210 4.80 13.82 -11.28
N GLU A 211 3.98 14.87 -11.48
CA GLU A 211 3.59 15.34 -12.82
C GLU A 211 4.78 15.82 -13.65
N VAL A 212 5.68 16.62 -13.06
CA VAL A 212 6.90 17.11 -13.70
C VAL A 212 7.85 15.97 -14.08
N SER A 213 7.87 14.90 -13.29
CA SER A 213 8.65 13.68 -13.54
C SER A 213 7.96 12.70 -14.48
N LYS A 214 6.71 12.97 -14.88
CA LYS A 214 5.87 12.13 -15.76
C LYS A 214 5.79 10.68 -15.29
N ILE A 215 5.62 10.48 -13.99
CA ILE A 215 5.48 9.16 -13.40
C ILE A 215 4.05 8.67 -13.64
N ASP A 216 3.90 7.77 -14.60
CA ASP A 216 2.64 7.12 -14.94
C ASP A 216 2.73 5.62 -14.63
N ILE A 217 1.89 5.16 -13.70
CA ILE A 217 1.95 3.80 -13.16
C ILE A 217 1.08 2.88 -14.01
N PRO A 218 1.59 1.71 -14.43
CA PRO A 218 0.78 0.75 -15.17
C PRO A 218 -0.49 0.33 -14.42
N GLN A 219 -1.63 0.32 -15.12
CA GLN A 219 -2.93 -0.05 -14.54
C GLN A 219 -2.92 -1.39 -13.79
N PRO A 220 -2.28 -2.47 -14.29
CA PRO A 220 -2.22 -3.74 -13.55
C PRO A 220 -1.61 -3.63 -12.14
N ALA A 221 -0.67 -2.70 -11.94
CA ALA A 221 -0.09 -2.47 -10.62
C ALA A 221 -1.05 -1.74 -9.67
N ILE A 222 -1.78 -0.76 -10.20
CA ILE A 222 -2.83 -0.02 -9.46
C ILE A 222 -3.95 -0.99 -9.06
N ASP A 223 -4.40 -1.83 -9.98
CA ASP A 223 -5.46 -2.82 -9.75
C ASP A 223 -5.03 -3.90 -8.75
N PHE A 224 -3.76 -4.27 -8.74
CA PHE A 224 -3.23 -5.23 -7.78
C PHE A 224 -3.15 -4.63 -6.38
N GLU A 225 -2.56 -3.44 -6.22
CA GLU A 225 -2.48 -2.75 -4.93
C GLU A 225 -3.88 -2.46 -4.35
N ALA A 226 -4.84 -2.03 -5.18
CA ALA A 226 -6.21 -1.78 -4.74
C ALA A 226 -6.91 -3.05 -4.24
N ARG A 227 -6.68 -4.19 -4.89
CA ARG A 227 -7.19 -5.49 -4.43
C ARG A 227 -6.55 -5.93 -3.11
N GLU A 228 -5.25 -5.72 -2.93
CA GLU A 228 -4.60 -6.03 -1.67
C GLU A 228 -5.14 -5.13 -0.55
N ARG A 229 -5.39 -3.84 -0.81
CA ARG A 229 -6.06 -2.95 0.15
C ARG A 229 -7.46 -3.42 0.52
N GLU A 230 -8.27 -3.79 -0.46
CA GLU A 230 -9.61 -4.37 -0.22
C GLU A 230 -9.50 -5.63 0.65
N LYS A 231 -8.55 -6.51 0.34
CA LYS A 231 -8.30 -7.74 1.11
C LYS A 231 -7.89 -7.44 2.55
N TYR A 232 -6.91 -6.57 2.77
CA TYR A 232 -6.49 -6.18 4.12
C TYR A 232 -7.63 -5.53 4.92
N PHE A 233 -8.42 -4.68 4.27
CA PHE A 233 -9.60 -4.07 4.89
C PHE A 233 -10.62 -5.14 5.31
N ASN A 234 -10.91 -6.10 4.43
CA ASN A 234 -11.85 -7.18 4.73
C ASN A 234 -11.36 -8.08 5.88
N GLU A 235 -10.07 -8.36 5.93
CA GLU A 235 -9.43 -9.12 7.01
C GLU A 235 -9.49 -8.36 8.34
N ASP A 236 -9.18 -7.06 8.34
CA ASP A 236 -9.25 -6.19 9.52
C ASP A 236 -10.68 -6.11 10.06
N MET A 237 -11.68 -5.88 9.20
CA MET A 237 -13.09 -5.83 9.59
C MET A 237 -13.57 -7.15 10.18
N LYS A 238 -13.21 -8.28 9.54
CA LYS A 238 -13.52 -9.61 10.06
C LYS A 238 -12.88 -9.85 11.43
N SER A 239 -11.64 -9.40 11.65
CA SER A 239 -10.94 -9.54 12.92
C SER A 239 -11.61 -8.75 14.05
N LYS A 240 -12.18 -7.58 13.73
CA LYS A 240 -12.93 -6.72 14.64
C LYS A 240 -14.40 -7.14 14.81
N GLY A 241 -14.84 -8.18 14.10
CA GLY A 241 -16.24 -8.63 14.12
C GLY A 241 -17.22 -7.63 13.49
N ILE A 242 -16.74 -6.72 12.64
CA ILE A 242 -17.54 -5.70 11.98
C ILE A 242 -18.00 -6.24 10.62
N SER A 243 -19.29 -6.17 10.35
CA SER A 243 -19.84 -6.48 9.02
C SER A 243 -19.50 -5.35 8.04
N ILE A 244 -18.97 -5.71 6.87
CA ILE A 244 -18.64 -4.76 5.80
C ILE A 244 -19.90 -3.97 5.40
N ASP A 245 -21.04 -4.65 5.26
CA ASP A 245 -22.30 -4.00 4.88
C ASP A 245 -22.75 -2.96 5.91
N ASP A 246 -22.54 -3.23 7.20
CA ASP A 246 -22.90 -2.30 8.26
C ASP A 246 -21.93 -1.11 8.31
N PHE A 247 -20.64 -1.34 8.06
CA PHE A 247 -19.65 -0.29 7.91
C PHE A 247 -19.99 0.64 6.74
N LEU A 248 -20.30 0.08 5.57
CA LEU A 248 -20.66 0.84 4.37
C LEU A 248 -21.92 1.70 4.61
N LYS A 249 -22.95 1.13 5.26
CA LYS A 249 -24.16 1.87 5.63
C LYS A 249 -23.88 2.99 6.63
N ALA A 250 -23.08 2.73 7.66
CA ALA A 250 -22.75 3.74 8.68
C ALA A 250 -22.01 4.94 8.10
N ASN A 251 -21.18 4.72 7.07
CA ASN A 251 -20.42 5.76 6.40
C ASN A 251 -21.13 6.35 5.17
N ASN A 252 -22.35 5.89 4.84
CA ASN A 252 -23.11 6.32 3.65
C ASN A 252 -22.34 6.16 2.33
N ILE A 253 -21.61 5.05 2.18
CA ILE A 253 -20.80 4.75 0.98
C ILE A 253 -21.16 3.38 0.42
N THR A 254 -20.99 3.18 -0.89
CA THR A 254 -21.16 1.88 -1.54
C THR A 254 -19.82 1.17 -1.70
N ILE A 255 -19.85 -0.14 -1.94
CA ILE A 255 -18.63 -0.91 -2.20
C ILE A 255 -17.94 -0.46 -3.50
N GLU A 256 -18.71 -0.07 -4.51
CA GLU A 256 -18.18 0.50 -5.75
C GLU A 256 -17.43 1.79 -5.47
N LYS A 257 -18.00 2.67 -4.62
CA LYS A 257 -17.33 3.91 -4.26
C LYS A 257 -16.04 3.66 -3.47
N MET A 258 -16.05 2.69 -2.56
CA MET A 258 -14.85 2.28 -1.83
C MET A 258 -13.77 1.74 -2.77
N ARG A 259 -14.13 0.92 -3.75
CA ARG A 259 -13.19 0.41 -4.76
C ARG A 259 -12.59 1.52 -5.63
N GLU A 260 -13.40 2.52 -6.01
CA GLU A 260 -12.88 3.71 -6.70
C GLU A 260 -11.85 4.47 -5.85
N LEU A 261 -12.14 4.64 -4.55
CA LEU A 261 -11.21 5.29 -3.62
C LEU A 261 -9.94 4.48 -3.47
N TRP A 262 -10.02 3.15 -3.30
CA TRP A 262 -8.84 2.30 -3.23
C TRP A 262 -8.01 2.35 -4.51
N LEU A 263 -8.63 2.42 -5.69
CA LEU A 263 -7.90 2.60 -6.96
C LEU A 263 -7.15 3.94 -6.97
N GLN A 264 -7.80 5.02 -6.55
CA GLN A 264 -7.18 6.35 -6.48
C GLN A 264 -6.02 6.38 -5.48
N ASP A 265 -6.26 5.90 -4.25
CA ASP A 265 -5.25 5.86 -3.19
C ASP A 265 -4.06 4.98 -3.57
N SER A 266 -4.31 3.85 -4.25
CA SER A 266 -3.27 2.94 -4.74
C SER A 266 -2.40 3.62 -5.78
N LYS A 267 -3.03 4.33 -6.73
CA LYS A 267 -2.30 5.08 -7.74
C LYS A 267 -1.41 6.14 -7.09
N GLU A 268 -1.96 6.95 -6.19
CA GLU A 268 -1.24 8.02 -5.51
C GLU A 268 -0.09 7.48 -4.63
N ALA A 269 -0.33 6.38 -3.91
CA ALA A 269 0.69 5.76 -3.06
C ALA A 269 1.85 5.20 -3.89
N ILE A 270 1.57 4.47 -4.98
CA ILE A 270 2.61 3.93 -5.86
C ILE A 270 3.37 5.07 -6.56
N GLN A 271 2.67 6.10 -7.05
CA GLN A 271 3.33 7.27 -7.66
C GLN A 271 4.27 7.97 -6.68
N THR A 272 3.83 8.14 -5.44
CA THR A 272 4.63 8.75 -4.37
C THR A 272 5.84 7.89 -4.03
N ASP A 273 5.66 6.57 -3.86
CA ASP A 273 6.77 5.66 -3.56
C ASP A 273 7.83 5.66 -4.67
N VAL A 274 7.39 5.58 -5.93
CA VAL A 274 8.27 5.65 -7.10
C VAL A 274 9.00 7.00 -7.15
N PHE A 275 8.29 8.11 -6.91
CA PHE A 275 8.90 9.44 -6.88
C PHE A 275 9.97 9.57 -5.79
N LEU A 276 9.67 9.14 -4.56
CA LEU A 276 10.59 9.25 -3.43
C LEU A 276 11.82 8.37 -3.64
N ASN A 277 11.67 7.15 -4.14
CA ASN A 277 12.79 6.30 -4.50
C ASN A 277 13.65 6.93 -5.59
N LEU A 278 13.01 7.44 -6.65
CA LEU A 278 13.68 8.12 -7.76
C LEU A 278 14.44 9.38 -7.29
N TYR A 279 13.84 10.18 -6.42
CA TYR A 279 14.47 11.35 -5.83
C TYR A 279 15.65 10.94 -4.94
N ALA A 280 15.46 9.96 -4.07
CA ALA A 280 16.49 9.43 -3.19
C ALA A 280 17.71 8.92 -3.97
N ASP A 281 17.49 8.14 -5.02
CA ASP A 281 18.55 7.60 -5.87
C ASP A 281 19.27 8.71 -6.64
N THR A 282 18.52 9.68 -7.18
CA THR A 282 19.10 10.82 -7.92
C THR A 282 19.95 11.71 -7.02
N LYS A 283 19.59 11.83 -5.74
CA LYS A 283 20.30 12.65 -4.75
C LYS A 283 21.33 11.85 -3.94
N ASP A 284 21.53 10.57 -4.25
CA ASP A 284 22.40 9.65 -3.50
C ASP A 284 22.12 9.66 -1.99
N VAL A 285 20.83 9.65 -1.62
CA VAL A 285 20.40 9.64 -0.22
C VAL A 285 20.81 8.32 0.42
N LYS A 286 21.64 8.42 1.45
CA LYS A 286 22.12 7.30 2.26
C LYS A 286 21.66 7.45 3.70
N ILE A 287 21.33 6.30 4.28
CA ILE A 287 21.06 6.14 5.71
C ILE A 287 22.30 5.49 6.31
N SER A 288 22.92 6.22 7.24
CA SER A 288 24.03 5.70 8.04
C SER A 288 23.54 4.64 9.03
N ASP A 289 24.45 3.79 9.50
CA ASP A 289 24.11 2.77 10.50
C ASP A 289 23.67 3.42 11.82
N GLU A 290 24.21 4.59 12.16
CA GLU A 290 23.83 5.38 13.34
C GLU A 290 22.38 5.88 13.24
N GLU A 291 21.99 6.47 12.10
CA GLU A 291 20.61 6.90 11.84
C GLU A 291 19.63 5.71 11.90
N LEU A 292 20.04 4.56 11.37
CA LEU A 292 19.24 3.34 11.40
C LEU A 292 19.03 2.83 12.84
N GLU A 293 20.09 2.77 13.65
CA GLU A 293 19.97 2.34 15.05
C GLU A 293 19.10 3.29 15.87
N GLN A 294 19.24 4.61 15.66
CA GLN A 294 18.37 5.60 16.31
C GLN A 294 16.89 5.38 15.95
N LYS A 295 16.61 5.14 14.66
CA LYS A 295 15.23 4.85 14.22
C LYS A 295 14.69 3.56 14.84
N ILE A 296 15.52 2.52 14.94
CA ILE A 296 15.16 1.26 15.58
C ILE A 296 14.85 1.46 17.07
N GLU A 297 15.61 2.31 17.78
CA GLU A 297 15.32 2.67 19.17
C GLU A 297 13.99 3.40 19.32
N ASP A 298 13.66 4.31 18.40
CA ASP A 298 12.38 5.02 18.45
C ASP A 298 11.19 4.08 18.17
N VAL A 299 11.36 3.10 17.27
CA VAL A 299 10.36 2.04 17.08
C VAL A 299 10.18 1.20 18.37
N LYS A 300 11.27 0.84 19.05
CA LYS A 300 11.21 0.12 20.34
C LYS A 300 10.44 0.90 21.41
N LYS A 301 10.63 2.22 21.50
CA LYS A 301 9.91 3.08 22.46
C LYS A 301 8.41 3.11 22.18
N ASN A 302 8.04 3.14 20.90
CA ASN A 302 6.64 3.18 20.48
C ASN A 302 5.94 1.81 20.53
N GLN A 303 6.70 0.71 20.58
CA GLN A 303 6.20 -0.65 20.67
C GLN A 303 6.96 -1.46 21.74
N PRO A 304 6.75 -1.17 23.04
CA PRO A 304 7.49 -1.83 24.12
C PRO A 304 7.20 -3.34 24.23
N ASP A 305 6.06 -3.80 23.73
CA ASP A 305 5.63 -5.21 23.77
C ASP A 305 6.06 -6.03 22.53
N ALA A 306 6.78 -5.41 21.57
CA ALA A 306 7.24 -6.10 20.38
C ALA A 306 8.31 -7.17 20.70
N ASP A 307 8.28 -8.28 19.97
CA ASP A 307 9.28 -9.35 20.12
C ASP A 307 10.70 -8.81 19.81
N PRO A 308 11.64 -8.87 20.78
CA PRO A 308 12.99 -8.34 20.59
C PRO A 308 13.76 -8.94 19.41
N SER A 309 13.41 -10.16 18.98
CA SER A 309 14.05 -10.84 17.86
C SER A 309 13.83 -10.12 16.52
N ILE A 310 12.73 -9.37 16.37
CA ILE A 310 12.41 -8.60 15.16
C ILE A 310 13.51 -7.56 14.88
N PHE A 311 14.05 -6.92 15.92
CA PHE A 311 15.07 -5.88 15.77
C PHE A 311 16.45 -6.40 15.31
N SER A 312 16.65 -7.72 15.41
CA SER A 312 17.85 -8.42 14.91
C SER A 312 17.66 -9.06 13.53
N ASN A 313 16.43 -9.07 13.01
CA ASN A 313 16.12 -9.64 11.71
C ASN A 313 16.67 -8.74 10.59
N ILE A 314 17.47 -9.31 9.69
CA ILE A 314 18.15 -8.57 8.61
C ILE A 314 17.13 -7.97 7.62
N GLU A 315 16.10 -8.72 7.23
CA GLU A 315 15.08 -8.25 6.29
C GLU A 315 14.28 -7.08 6.88
N TRP A 316 13.94 -7.16 8.16
CA TRP A 316 13.26 -6.07 8.86
C TRP A 316 14.13 -4.81 8.94
N ARG A 317 15.42 -4.96 9.25
CA ARG A 317 16.35 -3.82 9.31
C ARG A 317 16.52 -3.16 7.94
N GLU A 318 16.60 -3.94 6.87
CA GLU A 318 16.64 -3.41 5.49
C GLU A 318 15.32 -2.71 5.11
N TYR A 319 14.17 -3.23 5.55
CA TYR A 319 12.89 -2.55 5.39
C TYR A 319 12.88 -1.18 6.10
N VAL A 320 13.29 -1.12 7.37
CA VAL A 320 13.37 0.14 8.13
C VAL A 320 14.31 1.12 7.44
N LYS A 321 15.46 0.66 6.95
CA LYS A 321 16.41 1.48 6.20
C LYS A 321 15.79 2.05 4.92
N GLY A 322 15.00 1.26 4.20
CA GLY A 322 14.27 1.70 3.01
C GLY A 322 13.20 2.75 3.32
N VAL A 323 12.46 2.59 4.42
CA VAL A 323 11.48 3.57 4.90
C VAL A 323 12.17 4.88 5.28
N GLU A 324 13.25 4.81 6.06
CA GLU A 324 14.01 5.99 6.49
C GLU A 324 14.64 6.72 5.30
N LYS A 325 15.16 5.98 4.30
CA LYS A 325 15.66 6.56 3.05
C LYS A 325 14.59 7.40 2.34
N LYS A 326 13.35 6.90 2.27
CA LYS A 326 12.22 7.62 1.67
C LYS A 326 11.79 8.82 2.51
N GLU A 327 11.77 8.71 3.84
CA GLU A 327 11.44 9.83 4.73
C GLU A 327 12.47 10.96 4.59
N LYS A 328 13.77 10.63 4.60
CA LYS A 328 14.85 11.59 4.38
C LYS A 328 14.78 12.24 3.01
N ALA A 329 14.47 11.46 1.97
CA ALA A 329 14.25 11.97 0.62
C ALA A 329 13.07 12.94 0.55
N PHE A 330 11.96 12.63 1.21
CA PHE A 330 10.80 13.53 1.32
C PHE A 330 11.18 14.84 2.00
N ARG A 331 11.86 14.81 3.16
CA ARG A 331 12.32 16.01 3.86
C ARG A 331 13.23 16.87 2.98
N MET A 332 14.22 16.26 2.31
CA MET A 332 15.10 16.97 1.38
C MET A 332 14.34 17.58 0.19
N PHE A 333 13.31 16.89 -0.32
CA PHE A 333 12.47 17.37 -1.40
C PHE A 333 11.63 18.58 -0.96
N ILE A 334 10.95 18.49 0.19
CA ILE A 334 10.15 19.58 0.75
C ILE A 334 11.03 20.79 1.07
N GLU A 335 12.21 20.60 1.66
CA GLU A 335 13.16 21.68 1.89
C GLU A 335 13.59 22.33 0.56
N GLN A 336 13.81 21.54 -0.50
CA GLN A 336 14.19 22.07 -1.80
C GLN A 336 13.08 22.91 -2.45
N VAL A 337 11.81 22.52 -2.32
CA VAL A 337 10.68 23.15 -3.03
C VAL A 337 9.99 24.22 -2.20
N LEU A 338 9.74 23.95 -0.93
CA LEU A 338 9.01 24.82 -0.02
C LEU A 338 9.93 25.56 0.96
N GLY A 339 11.12 25.05 1.26
CA GLY A 339 12.04 25.61 2.26
C GLY A 339 11.90 24.95 3.64
N LYS A 340 12.85 25.26 4.54
CA LYS A 340 12.99 24.60 5.85
C LYS A 340 11.79 24.78 6.79
N ASP A 341 11.09 25.91 6.69
CA ASP A 341 9.96 26.23 7.57
C ASP A 341 8.74 25.31 7.32
N PHE A 342 8.79 24.50 6.26
CA PHE A 342 7.73 23.56 5.85
C PHE A 342 8.11 22.10 6.14
N LEU A 343 9.10 21.87 7.01
CA LEU A 343 9.34 20.55 7.58
C LEU A 343 8.52 20.44 8.87
N ASP A 344 7.87 19.30 9.08
CA ASP A 344 7.29 19.00 10.39
C ASP A 344 8.42 18.98 11.43
N ASN A 345 8.43 19.99 12.30
CA ASN A 345 9.33 20.10 13.44
C ASN A 345 8.85 19.26 14.64
N HIS A 346 7.86 18.39 14.42
CA HIS A 346 7.31 17.50 15.43
C HIS A 346 7.51 16.04 15.01
N ASN A 347 8.69 15.51 15.36
CA ASN A 347 8.83 14.12 15.78
C ASN A 347 9.57 14.12 17.12
#